data_AF-A0AAD1SH19-F1
#
_entry.id   AF-A0AAD1SH19-F1
#
_cell.length_a   1.000
_cell.length_b   1.000
_cell.length_c   1.000
_cell.angle_alpha   90.00
_cell.angle_beta   90.00
_cell.angle_gamma   90.00
#
_symmetry.space_group_name_H-M   'P 1'
#
loop_
_entity.id
_entity.type
_entity.pdbx_description
1 polymer ?
#
loop_
_entity_poly.entity_id
_entity_poly.type
_entity_poly.pdbx_seq_one_letter_code
_entity_poly.pdbx_strand_id
1 'polypeptide(L)'
;MKYWRKLMQRRASQLIEEENDAVIPYCIATGDVKKLVNFFTSRGQLKEALLVAQAACEGNIQSGHVSVPAVSPTDANNVEDYNELLHSVSTDLAEWYFQDGRAVLAACCHLAVDNIEISSPQLRGVEINGPVCVCEAKGGSATKASRSVLCVSFVFFVYTCLKAVYSFPSLGYRSLQADLLRMIPNNELFLVKLCAFYPGCTAEINDIHSKCNLQSLEECTQLAETSHADGNIFDTVKYYLLSSEPEKALPIGIQFVKEQISTSDWTLDSICPVLDLLSYIRTERLVLHKCSEVRNELLILCGYTGALLAIRRHYASIVPALYEYTSQLLKRREVCVPLQIEQLSLELDAWRACTCSSNKSNEDIPYTPPSESQKKVYSNLLQQIKEEPLKGLIGPDYVTGSNLPSHSDVHVSCLTGLRIQGPVFFLEDGKSAISLNDALMWAKVNPFSPLGTGIRLNPF
;
A
#
# COMPACT_ATOMS: atom_id res chain seq x y z
N MET A 1 12.75 -23.07 48.68
CA MET A 1 12.18 -22.46 47.46
C MET A 1 12.31 -23.32 46.19
N LYS A 2 13.47 -23.93 45.88
CA LYS A 2 13.63 -24.73 44.63
C LYS A 2 12.69 -25.95 44.51
N TYR A 3 12.41 -26.65 45.62
CA TYR A 3 11.46 -27.78 45.65
C TYR A 3 10.03 -27.35 45.27
N TRP A 4 9.53 -26.29 45.91
CA TRP A 4 8.22 -25.71 45.61
C TRP A 4 8.09 -25.25 44.17
N ARG A 5 9.13 -24.61 43.60
CA ARG A 5 9.13 -24.24 42.17
C ARG A 5 8.93 -25.45 41.26
N LYS A 6 9.68 -26.55 41.49
CA LYS A 6 9.54 -27.79 40.71
C LYS A 6 8.16 -28.44 40.90
N LEU A 7 7.61 -28.40 42.11
CA LEU A 7 6.27 -28.95 42.39
C LEU A 7 5.17 -28.14 41.68
N MET A 8 5.24 -26.81 41.77
CA MET A 8 4.32 -25.89 41.11
C MET A 8 4.41 -26.03 39.58
N GLN A 9 5.61 -26.19 39.03
CA GLN A 9 5.81 -26.44 37.59
C GLN A 9 5.22 -27.78 37.12
N ARG A 10 5.38 -28.86 37.91
CA ARG A 10 4.76 -30.16 37.60
C ARG A 10 3.24 -30.10 37.68
N ARG A 11 2.70 -29.42 38.71
CA ARG A 11 1.25 -29.23 38.86
C ARG A 11 0.70 -28.38 37.73
N ALA A 12 1.39 -27.31 37.33
CA ALA A 12 1.01 -26.50 36.19
C ALA A 12 0.98 -27.32 34.90
N SER A 13 2.00 -28.13 34.62
CA SER A 13 2.02 -29.02 33.44
C SER A 13 0.84 -30.00 33.43
N GLN A 14 0.48 -30.59 34.56
CA GLN A 14 -0.69 -31.45 34.67
C GLN A 14 -2.00 -30.68 34.42
N LEU A 15 -2.13 -29.47 34.96
CA LEU A 15 -3.33 -28.64 34.80
C LEU A 15 -3.51 -28.13 33.36
N ILE A 16 -2.41 -28.00 32.60
CA ILE A 16 -2.46 -27.69 31.16
C ILE A 16 -3.06 -28.88 30.39
N GLU A 17 -2.64 -30.11 30.70
CA GLU A 17 -3.20 -31.32 30.08
C GLU A 17 -4.68 -31.53 30.43
N GLU A 18 -5.08 -31.13 31.64
CA GLU A 18 -6.47 -31.17 32.11
C GLU A 18 -7.32 -29.98 31.60
N GLU A 19 -6.74 -29.06 30.81
CA GLU A 19 -7.36 -27.82 30.35
C GLU A 19 -8.05 -27.04 31.48
N ASN A 20 -7.38 -26.89 32.62
CA ASN A 20 -7.98 -26.28 33.82
C ASN A 20 -7.42 -24.88 34.09
N ASP A 21 -8.31 -23.89 34.22
CA ASP A 21 -7.98 -22.49 34.53
C ASP A 21 -7.22 -22.30 35.85
N ALA A 22 -7.28 -23.30 36.73
CA ALA A 22 -6.46 -23.34 37.94
C ALA A 22 -4.97 -23.22 37.66
N VAL A 23 -4.49 -23.47 36.43
CA VAL A 23 -3.08 -23.30 36.02
C VAL A 23 -2.56 -21.86 36.15
N ILE A 24 -3.42 -20.86 35.95
CA ILE A 24 -3.06 -19.43 35.86
C ILE A 24 -2.23 -18.96 37.07
N PRO A 25 -2.70 -19.11 38.33
CA PRO A 25 -1.93 -18.69 39.50
C PRO A 25 -0.61 -19.46 39.67
N TYR A 26 -0.53 -20.73 39.24
CA TYR A 26 0.72 -21.51 39.31
C TYR A 26 1.76 -20.98 38.34
N CYS A 27 1.38 -20.67 37.10
CA CYS A 27 2.29 -20.13 36.08
C CYS A 27 2.75 -18.70 36.40
N ILE A 28 1.87 -17.84 36.93
CA ILE A 28 2.24 -16.50 37.38
C ILE A 28 3.24 -16.58 38.53
N ALA A 29 2.99 -17.46 39.51
CA ALA A 29 3.87 -17.63 40.67
C ALA A 29 5.25 -18.22 40.30
N THR A 30 5.34 -19.05 39.25
CA THR A 30 6.63 -19.57 38.75
C THR A 30 7.34 -18.63 37.79
N GLY A 31 6.64 -17.63 37.24
CA GLY A 31 7.15 -16.74 36.19
C GLY A 31 7.25 -17.39 34.81
N ASP A 32 6.56 -18.52 34.58
CA ASP A 32 6.61 -19.26 33.31
C ASP A 32 5.64 -18.66 32.28
N VAL A 33 5.91 -17.43 31.84
CA VAL A 33 5.07 -16.64 30.91
C VAL A 33 4.81 -17.37 29.59
N LYS A 34 5.84 -17.96 28.97
CA LYS A 34 5.73 -18.67 27.68
C LYS A 34 4.70 -19.81 27.72
N LYS A 35 4.64 -20.55 28.83
CA LYS A 35 3.65 -21.64 29.02
C LYS A 35 2.24 -21.10 29.15
N LEU A 36 2.08 -20.00 29.86
CA LEU A 36 0.78 -19.37 30.08
C LEU A 36 0.23 -18.75 28.79
N VAL A 37 1.08 -18.09 28.01
CA VAL A 37 0.72 -17.57 26.68
C VAL A 37 0.29 -18.71 25.76
N ASN A 38 1.09 -19.79 25.67
CA ASN A 38 0.72 -20.95 24.84
C ASN A 38 -0.61 -21.59 25.26
N PHE A 39 -0.89 -21.67 26.58
CA PHE A 39 -2.15 -22.19 27.11
C PHE A 39 -3.36 -21.35 26.66
N PHE A 40 -3.24 -20.02 26.68
CA PHE A 40 -4.32 -19.15 26.21
C PHE A 40 -4.45 -19.18 24.68
N THR A 41 -3.33 -19.17 23.94
CA THR A 41 -3.33 -19.25 22.48
C THR A 41 -3.94 -20.56 21.97
N SER A 42 -3.64 -21.71 22.59
CA SER A 42 -4.21 -23.00 22.18
C SER A 42 -5.72 -23.10 22.37
N ARG A 43 -6.30 -22.23 23.21
CA ARG A 43 -7.75 -22.15 23.48
C ARG A 43 -8.45 -21.06 22.67
N GLY A 44 -7.72 -20.35 21.80
CA GLY A 44 -8.25 -19.19 21.08
C GLY A 44 -8.49 -17.96 21.96
N GLN A 45 -8.00 -17.95 23.20
CA GLN A 45 -8.10 -16.84 24.16
C GLN A 45 -6.96 -15.83 23.93
N LEU A 46 -6.92 -15.26 22.72
CA LEU A 46 -5.81 -14.42 22.25
C LEU A 46 -5.71 -13.08 23.01
N LYS A 47 -6.83 -12.58 23.57
CA LYS A 47 -6.84 -11.33 24.35
C LYS A 47 -6.14 -11.52 25.69
N GLU A 48 -6.43 -12.63 26.35
CA GLU A 48 -5.83 -13.04 27.61
C GLU A 48 -4.33 -13.34 27.43
N ALA A 49 -3.97 -14.00 26.32
CA ALA A 49 -2.58 -14.21 25.94
C ALA A 49 -1.82 -12.87 25.76
N LEU A 50 -2.43 -11.89 25.09
CA LEU A 50 -1.83 -10.57 24.87
C LEU A 50 -1.60 -9.83 26.20
N LEU A 51 -2.60 -9.84 27.09
CA LEU A 51 -2.49 -9.20 28.41
C LEU A 51 -1.35 -9.81 29.25
N VAL A 52 -1.18 -11.13 29.20
CA VAL A 52 -0.10 -11.83 29.92
C VAL A 52 1.26 -11.46 29.33
N ALA A 53 1.39 -11.43 28.00
CA ALA A 53 2.63 -11.02 27.33
C ALA A 53 2.99 -9.57 27.65
N GLN A 54 2.02 -8.65 27.59
CA GLN A 54 2.21 -7.25 27.93
C GLN A 54 2.60 -7.07 29.41
N ALA A 55 1.91 -7.74 30.33
CA ALA A 55 2.24 -7.70 31.75
C ALA A 55 3.65 -8.24 32.03
N ALA A 56 4.14 -9.21 31.25
CA ALA A 56 5.52 -9.67 31.35
C ALA A 56 6.53 -8.63 30.83
N CYS A 57 6.26 -7.97 29.70
CA CYS A 57 7.09 -6.89 29.16
C CYS A 57 7.18 -5.69 30.12
N GLU A 58 6.08 -5.34 30.79
CA GLU A 58 6.03 -4.28 31.81
C GLU A 58 6.69 -4.67 33.15
N GLY A 59 7.14 -5.93 33.28
CA GLY A 59 7.80 -6.43 34.50
C GLY A 59 6.84 -6.73 35.66
N ASN A 60 5.53 -6.83 35.38
CA ASN A 60 4.49 -7.13 36.37
C ASN A 60 4.44 -8.62 36.75
N ILE A 61 5.04 -9.50 35.93
CA ILE A 61 5.16 -10.95 36.21
C ILE A 61 6.62 -11.26 36.55
N GLN A 62 6.98 -11.16 37.83
CA GLN A 62 8.33 -11.50 38.31
C GLN A 62 8.37 -12.91 38.90
N SER A 63 9.33 -13.72 38.45
CA SER A 63 9.71 -14.93 39.20
C SER A 63 10.31 -14.46 40.53
N GLY A 64 9.71 -14.84 41.66
CA GLY A 64 10.11 -14.33 42.98
C GLY A 64 11.62 -14.46 43.21
N HIS A 65 12.33 -13.35 43.07
CA HIS A 65 13.70 -13.14 43.51
C HIS A 65 13.65 -12.06 44.58
N VAL A 66 14.04 -12.45 45.80
CA VAL A 66 14.30 -11.52 46.89
C VAL A 66 15.36 -10.52 46.42
N SER A 67 15.08 -9.25 46.64
CA SER A 67 15.86 -8.08 46.29
C SER A 67 17.34 -8.24 46.64
N VAL A 68 18.21 -8.15 45.63
CA VAL A 68 19.59 -7.65 45.78
C VAL A 68 19.85 -6.73 44.59
N PRO A 69 20.27 -5.46 44.80
CA PRO A 69 20.58 -4.55 43.70
C PRO A 69 21.96 -4.92 43.15
N ALA A 70 21.98 -5.68 42.07
CA ALA A 70 23.17 -5.84 41.23
C ALA A 70 22.73 -6.02 39.79
N VAL A 71 22.86 -4.94 39.01
CA VAL A 71 22.75 -4.91 37.55
C VAL A 71 23.58 -6.07 37.00
N SER A 72 22.90 -7.13 36.57
CA SER A 72 23.50 -8.25 35.86
C SER A 72 22.94 -8.27 34.44
N PRO A 73 23.75 -8.61 33.43
CA PRO A 73 23.39 -8.49 32.01
C PRO A 73 22.38 -9.56 31.54
N THR A 74 21.70 -10.23 32.47
CA THR A 74 20.78 -11.36 32.22
C THR A 74 19.33 -10.90 32.00
N ASP A 75 18.97 -9.70 32.45
CA ASP A 75 17.62 -9.15 32.27
C ASP A 75 17.37 -8.69 30.82
N ALA A 76 18.41 -8.33 30.07
CA ALA A 76 18.28 -7.92 28.67
C ALA A 76 17.72 -9.03 27.76
N ASN A 77 18.19 -10.28 27.95
CA ASN A 77 17.75 -11.42 27.15
C ASN A 77 16.29 -11.82 27.43
N ASN A 78 15.79 -11.63 28.66
CA ASN A 78 14.40 -11.97 29.00
C ASN A 78 13.41 -10.93 28.42
N VAL A 79 13.80 -9.66 28.38
CA VAL A 79 12.95 -8.58 27.85
C VAL A 79 12.80 -8.70 26.33
N GLU A 80 13.88 -9.03 25.61
CA GLU A 80 13.83 -9.31 24.17
C GLU A 80 12.93 -10.53 23.87
N ASP A 81 13.09 -11.62 24.64
CA ASP A 81 12.25 -12.82 24.54
C ASP A 81 10.75 -12.55 24.78
N TYR A 82 10.40 -11.64 25.70
CA TYR A 82 9.00 -11.27 25.95
C TYR A 82 8.44 -10.33 24.88
N ASN A 83 9.26 -9.43 24.32
CA ASN A 83 8.86 -8.59 23.21
C ASN A 83 8.57 -9.40 21.95
N GLU A 84 9.40 -10.41 21.64
CA GLU A 84 9.11 -11.35 20.53
C GLU A 84 7.78 -12.09 20.74
N LEU A 85 7.51 -12.53 21.97
CA LEU A 85 6.25 -13.20 22.35
C LEU A 85 5.04 -12.26 22.25
N LEU A 86 5.20 -10.99 22.64
CA LEU A 86 4.15 -9.98 22.50
C LEU A 86 3.85 -9.71 21.02
N HIS A 87 4.88 -9.61 20.18
CA HIS A 87 4.72 -9.46 18.74
C HIS A 87 4.02 -10.66 18.10
N SER A 88 4.36 -11.89 18.49
CA SER A 88 3.72 -13.09 17.94
C SER A 88 2.24 -13.14 18.28
N VAL A 89 1.88 -12.98 19.56
CA VAL A 89 0.48 -13.02 20.02
C VAL A 89 -0.35 -11.89 19.42
N SER A 90 0.25 -10.70 19.30
CA SER A 90 -0.41 -9.57 18.64
C SER A 90 -0.65 -9.82 17.15
N THR A 91 0.24 -10.57 16.49
CA THR A 91 0.08 -10.94 15.07
C THR A 91 -1.04 -11.96 14.92
N ASP A 92 -1.09 -12.98 15.77
CA ASP A 92 -2.17 -13.98 15.79
C ASP A 92 -3.54 -13.34 16.04
N LEU A 93 -3.62 -12.40 17.00
CA LEU A 93 -4.84 -11.66 17.30
C LEU A 93 -5.27 -10.77 16.14
N ALA A 94 -4.32 -10.11 15.47
CA ALA A 94 -4.59 -9.30 14.30
C ALA A 94 -5.13 -10.14 13.14
N GLU A 95 -4.54 -11.31 12.89
CA GLU A 95 -5.00 -12.24 11.87
C GLU A 95 -6.42 -12.73 12.16
N TRP A 96 -6.72 -13.07 13.42
CA TRP A 96 -8.06 -13.46 13.83
C TRP A 96 -9.10 -12.35 13.57
N TYR A 97 -8.80 -11.10 13.95
CA TYR A 97 -9.69 -9.97 13.67
C TYR A 97 -9.87 -9.72 12.17
N PHE A 98 -8.82 -9.90 11.38
CA PHE A 98 -8.88 -9.74 9.94
C PHE A 98 -9.77 -10.81 9.28
N GLN A 99 -9.66 -12.06 9.73
CA GLN A 99 -10.52 -13.15 9.29
C GLN A 99 -11.99 -12.93 9.68
N ASP A 100 -12.26 -12.32 10.85
CA ASP A 100 -13.60 -11.91 11.29
C ASP A 100 -14.12 -10.63 10.58
N GLY A 101 -13.35 -10.06 9.64
CA GLY A 101 -13.70 -8.85 8.90
C GLY A 101 -13.60 -7.54 9.69
N ARG A 102 -12.91 -7.56 10.84
CA ARG A 102 -12.63 -6.38 11.67
C ARG A 102 -11.24 -5.83 11.39
N ALA A 103 -11.00 -5.41 10.17
CA ALA A 103 -9.67 -5.02 9.72
C ALA A 103 -9.11 -3.78 10.46
N VAL A 104 -9.97 -2.89 10.98
CA VAL A 104 -9.54 -1.77 11.86
C VAL A 104 -8.97 -2.29 13.19
N LEU A 105 -9.59 -3.30 13.80
CA LEU A 105 -9.08 -3.88 15.06
C LEU A 105 -7.77 -4.64 14.82
N ALA A 106 -7.66 -5.34 13.68
CA ALA A 106 -6.41 -5.96 13.26
C ALA A 106 -5.29 -4.91 13.12
N ALA A 107 -5.60 -3.75 12.53
CA ALA A 107 -4.66 -2.64 12.44
C ALA A 107 -4.24 -2.10 13.82
N CYS A 108 -5.21 -1.92 14.73
CA CYS A 108 -4.94 -1.48 16.10
C CYS A 108 -4.02 -2.43 16.85
N CYS A 109 -4.10 -3.75 16.63
CA CYS A 109 -3.19 -4.72 17.25
C CYS A 109 -1.73 -4.45 16.85
N HIS A 110 -1.43 -4.28 15.56
CA HIS A 110 -0.07 -3.98 15.11
C HIS A 110 0.44 -2.62 15.59
N LEU A 111 -0.44 -1.60 15.62
CA LEU A 111 -0.11 -0.28 16.14
C LEU A 111 0.20 -0.29 17.64
N ALA A 112 -0.47 -1.14 18.43
CA ALA A 112 -0.28 -1.21 19.87
C ALA A 112 1.10 -1.73 20.29
N VAL A 113 1.79 -2.47 19.41
CA VAL A 113 3.13 -3.05 19.69
C VAL A 113 4.23 -2.30 18.91
N ASP A 114 3.97 -1.09 18.41
CA ASP A 114 4.89 -0.31 17.57
C ASP A 114 5.50 -1.12 16.39
N ASN A 115 4.75 -2.13 15.90
CA ASN A 115 5.17 -2.95 14.78
C ASN A 115 4.77 -2.29 13.46
N ILE A 116 5.54 -1.26 13.11
CA ILE A 116 5.23 -0.33 12.01
C ILE A 116 5.87 -0.80 10.71
N GLU A 117 6.96 -1.56 10.82
CA GLU A 117 7.68 -2.12 9.66
C GLU A 117 6.87 -3.22 8.99
N ILE A 118 6.03 -3.94 9.74
CA ILE A 118 5.08 -4.92 9.24
C ILE A 118 3.72 -4.23 9.10
N SER A 119 3.59 -3.37 8.09
CA SER A 119 2.27 -3.07 7.54
C SER A 119 1.75 -4.37 6.91
N SER A 120 1.14 -5.19 7.76
CA SER A 120 0.58 -6.45 7.36
C SER A 120 -0.36 -6.22 6.17
N PRO A 121 -0.36 -7.08 5.14
CA PRO A 121 -1.19 -6.90 3.94
C PRO A 121 -2.68 -6.67 4.25
N GLN A 122 -3.12 -7.05 5.45
CA GLN A 122 -4.40 -6.77 6.08
C GLN A 122 -4.71 -5.28 6.27
N LEU A 123 -3.72 -4.47 6.66
CA LEU A 123 -3.86 -3.00 6.83
C LEU A 123 -4.04 -2.28 5.49
N ARG A 124 -3.61 -2.91 4.40
CA ARG A 124 -3.59 -2.34 3.05
C ARG A 124 -4.84 -2.63 2.23
N GLY A 125 -5.61 -3.64 2.64
CA GLY A 125 -6.89 -4.04 2.07
C GLY A 125 -8.12 -3.68 2.91
N VAL A 126 -7.97 -2.79 3.91
CA VAL A 126 -9.12 -2.29 4.69
C VAL A 126 -10.04 -1.48 3.77
N GLU A 127 -11.21 -2.05 3.48
CA GLU A 127 -12.32 -1.37 2.82
C GLU A 127 -12.78 -0.19 3.69
N ILE A 128 -12.95 0.96 3.04
CA ILE A 128 -13.07 2.27 3.68
C ILE A 128 -14.49 2.45 4.19
N ASN A 129 -14.80 2.04 5.42
CA ASN A 129 -16.07 2.39 6.10
C ASN A 129 -15.97 2.55 7.63
N GLY A 130 -14.78 2.76 8.20
CA GLY A 130 -14.55 2.98 9.63
C GLY A 130 -13.74 4.24 9.93
N PRO A 131 -13.92 4.86 11.12
CA PRO A 131 -13.46 6.22 11.38
C PRO A 131 -11.94 6.32 11.36
N VAL A 132 -11.48 7.45 10.82
CA VAL A 132 -10.13 7.99 10.86
C VAL A 132 -9.50 7.80 12.25
N CYS A 133 -8.54 6.89 12.38
CA CYS A 133 -7.70 6.82 13.58
C CYS A 133 -6.68 7.97 13.51
N VAL A 134 -7.02 9.10 14.14
CA VAL A 134 -6.06 10.17 14.44
C VAL A 134 -5.13 9.67 15.54
N CYS A 135 -3.95 9.21 15.16
CA CYS A 135 -2.88 8.94 16.12
C CYS A 135 -2.21 10.27 16.48
N GLU A 136 -2.76 11.00 17.45
CA GLU A 136 -2.07 12.10 18.12
C GLU A 136 -1.01 11.49 19.07
N ALA A 137 0.21 11.28 18.56
CA ALA A 137 1.34 10.87 19.39
C ALA A 137 1.73 12.06 20.30
N LYS A 138 1.21 12.07 21.53
CA LYS A 138 1.59 13.03 22.55
C LYS A 138 3.09 12.94 22.85
N GLY A 139 3.75 14.10 22.72
CA GLY A 139 5.10 14.46 23.17
C GLY A 139 5.93 13.38 23.89
N GLY A 140 6.81 12.76 23.12
CA GLY A 140 7.96 11.99 23.59
C GLY A 140 8.96 11.91 22.45
N SER A 141 10.25 12.11 22.72
CA SER A 141 11.33 12.30 21.72
C SER A 141 11.17 11.44 20.46
N ALA A 142 10.93 12.10 19.32
CA ALA A 142 10.69 11.48 18.02
C ALA A 142 11.90 10.65 17.55
N THR A 143 11.81 9.33 17.71
CA THR A 143 12.66 8.37 16.99
C THR A 143 12.11 8.20 15.56
N LYS A 144 12.98 7.79 14.62
CA LYS A 144 12.65 7.62 13.19
C LYS A 144 11.38 6.79 12.93
N ALA A 145 10.99 5.90 13.84
CA ALA A 145 9.78 5.09 13.79
C ALA A 145 8.48 5.90 13.97
N SER A 146 8.46 6.93 14.83
CA SER A 146 7.26 7.78 15.01
C SER A 146 6.93 8.59 13.76
N ARG A 147 7.94 8.90 12.92
CA ARG A 147 7.75 9.55 11.62
C ARG A 147 7.12 8.62 10.59
N SER A 148 7.39 7.32 10.61
CA SER A 148 6.81 6.36 9.66
C SER A 148 5.37 5.95 10.00
N VAL A 149 4.97 5.89 11.29
CA VAL A 149 3.55 5.66 11.69
C VAL A 149 2.64 6.77 11.19
N LEU A 150 3.07 8.00 11.45
CA LEU A 150 2.43 9.18 10.92
C LEU A 150 2.42 9.06 9.40
N CYS A 151 3.55 8.79 8.73
CA CYS A 151 3.62 8.73 7.26
C CYS A 151 2.76 7.63 6.59
N VAL A 152 2.63 6.42 7.14
CA VAL A 152 1.83 5.33 6.52
C VAL A 152 0.34 5.53 6.79
N SER A 153 -0.04 5.90 8.02
CA SER A 153 -1.41 6.29 8.34
C SER A 153 -1.82 7.53 7.55
N PHE A 154 -0.88 8.46 7.33
CA PHE A 154 -1.00 9.67 6.50
C PHE A 154 -1.10 9.36 5.03
N VAL A 155 -0.28 8.48 4.46
CA VAL A 155 -0.38 8.11 3.05
C VAL A 155 -1.70 7.39 2.81
N PHE A 156 -2.10 6.49 3.71
CA PHE A 156 -3.39 5.80 3.64
C PHE A 156 -4.55 6.79 3.80
N PHE A 157 -4.49 7.71 4.77
CA PHE A 157 -5.50 8.74 5.00
C PHE A 157 -5.62 9.76 3.87
N VAL A 158 -4.49 10.19 3.28
CA VAL A 158 -4.44 11.02 2.07
C VAL A 158 -4.98 10.24 0.87
N TYR A 159 -4.63 8.96 0.73
CA TYR A 159 -5.19 8.09 -0.30
C TYR A 159 -6.70 7.96 -0.13
N THR A 160 -7.18 7.70 1.07
CA THR A 160 -8.60 7.59 1.43
C THR A 160 -9.34 8.91 1.15
N CYS A 161 -8.76 10.06 1.51
CA CYS A 161 -9.36 11.37 1.24
C CYS A 161 -9.37 11.72 -0.24
N LEU A 162 -8.27 11.49 -0.97
CA LEU A 162 -8.18 11.73 -2.42
C LEU A 162 -9.01 10.71 -3.24
N LYS A 163 -9.35 9.55 -2.68
CA LYS A 163 -10.17 8.51 -3.34
C LYS A 163 -11.65 8.57 -2.97
N ALA A 164 -11.99 9.14 -1.81
CA ALA A 164 -13.37 9.55 -1.48
C ALA A 164 -13.88 10.71 -2.36
N VAL A 165 -13.01 11.31 -3.19
CA VAL A 165 -13.36 12.24 -4.28
C VAL A 165 -14.35 11.62 -5.28
N TYR A 166 -14.40 10.29 -5.38
CA TYR A 166 -15.12 9.58 -6.43
C TYR A 166 -16.44 8.94 -5.96
N SER A 167 -16.53 8.51 -4.71
CA SER A 167 -17.74 7.85 -4.19
C SER A 167 -18.85 8.83 -3.79
N PHE A 168 -18.54 10.11 -3.54
CA PHE A 168 -19.53 11.08 -3.06
C PHE A 168 -19.36 12.47 -3.71
N PRO A 169 -20.26 12.88 -4.64
CA PRO A 169 -20.14 14.14 -5.38
C PRO A 169 -20.54 15.40 -4.57
N SER A 170 -21.04 15.28 -3.34
CA SER A 170 -21.55 16.44 -2.61
C SER A 170 -20.43 17.33 -2.05
N LEU A 171 -20.57 18.65 -2.19
CA LEU A 171 -19.64 19.68 -1.70
C LEU A 171 -19.21 19.48 -0.22
N GLY A 172 -20.09 18.96 0.64
CA GLY A 172 -19.84 18.84 2.09
C GLY A 172 -18.72 17.85 2.47
N TYR A 173 -18.54 16.75 1.73
CA TYR A 173 -17.45 15.80 1.98
C TYR A 173 -16.10 16.31 1.47
N ARG A 174 -16.10 17.20 0.47
CA ARG A 174 -14.86 17.77 -0.10
C ARG A 174 -14.26 18.86 0.78
N SER A 175 -15.08 19.67 1.46
CA SER A 175 -14.58 20.58 2.49
C SER A 175 -13.93 19.80 3.64
N LEU A 176 -14.56 18.69 4.07
CA LEU A 176 -13.98 17.81 5.07
C LEU A 176 -12.64 17.24 4.59
N GLN A 177 -12.53 16.78 3.34
CA GLN A 177 -11.27 16.30 2.78
C GLN A 177 -10.17 17.38 2.78
N ALA A 178 -10.49 18.61 2.38
CA ALA A 178 -9.53 19.71 2.42
C ALA A 178 -9.08 20.00 3.85
N ASP A 179 -10.02 20.02 4.82
CA ASP A 179 -9.71 20.26 6.23
C ASP A 179 -8.84 19.13 6.82
N LEU A 180 -9.14 17.88 6.48
CA LEU A 180 -8.36 16.70 6.85
C LEU A 180 -6.95 16.75 6.24
N LEU A 181 -6.81 17.12 4.97
CA LEU A 181 -5.53 17.35 4.31
C LEU A 181 -4.77 18.56 4.89
N ARG A 182 -5.43 19.51 5.55
CA ARG A 182 -4.73 20.59 6.27
C ARG A 182 -4.08 20.14 7.57
N MET A 183 -4.53 19.03 8.17
CA MET A 183 -3.92 18.47 9.38
C MET A 183 -2.55 17.81 9.10
N ILE A 184 -2.15 17.75 7.83
CA ILE A 184 -1.03 16.99 7.30
C ILE A 184 0.14 17.94 6.99
N PRO A 185 1.37 17.71 7.49
CA PRO A 185 2.55 18.46 7.05
C PRO A 185 2.88 18.20 5.57
N ASN A 186 3.33 19.23 4.82
CA ASN A 186 3.65 19.16 3.38
C ASN A 186 2.46 18.72 2.51
N ASN A 187 1.30 19.35 2.71
CA ASN A 187 0.03 18.99 2.07
C ASN A 187 -0.23 19.63 0.70
N GLU A 188 0.59 20.59 0.27
CA GLU A 188 0.32 21.40 -0.93
C GLU A 188 0.04 20.55 -2.17
N LEU A 189 0.85 19.52 -2.40
CA LEU A 189 0.69 18.63 -3.55
C LEU A 189 -0.61 17.82 -3.51
N PHE A 190 -1.05 17.42 -2.31
CA PHE A 190 -2.30 16.67 -2.15
C PHE A 190 -3.52 17.58 -2.34
N LEU A 191 -3.47 18.80 -1.83
CA LEU A 191 -4.49 19.81 -2.08
C LEU A 191 -4.59 20.14 -3.57
N VAL A 192 -3.46 20.25 -4.27
CA VAL A 192 -3.43 20.46 -5.73
C VAL A 192 -4.10 19.30 -6.46
N LYS A 193 -3.77 18.05 -6.13
CA LYS A 193 -4.39 16.86 -6.74
C LYS A 193 -5.90 16.81 -6.51
N LEU A 194 -6.36 17.17 -5.32
CA LEU A 194 -7.77 17.25 -4.97
C LEU A 194 -8.50 18.29 -5.85
N CYS A 195 -7.91 19.48 -6.01
CA CYS A 195 -8.51 20.58 -6.77
C CYS A 195 -8.45 20.35 -8.29
N ALA A 196 -7.34 19.82 -8.80
CA ALA A 196 -7.14 19.54 -10.22
C ALA A 196 -8.21 18.58 -10.77
N PHE A 197 -8.55 17.56 -9.99
CA PHE A 197 -9.49 16.53 -10.41
C PHE A 197 -10.97 16.94 -10.28
N TYR A 198 -11.30 18.06 -9.63
CA TYR A 198 -12.69 18.45 -9.36
C TYR A 198 -13.48 18.77 -10.64
N PRO A 199 -14.55 18.00 -10.96
CA PRO A 199 -15.45 18.32 -12.05
C PRO A 199 -16.51 19.30 -11.55
N GLY A 200 -16.34 20.59 -11.82
CA GLY A 200 -17.31 21.60 -11.43
C GLY A 200 -17.15 22.90 -12.22
N CYS A 201 -18.05 23.85 -11.95
CA CYS A 201 -17.99 25.15 -12.62
C CYS A 201 -16.82 25.98 -12.10
N THR A 202 -16.42 27.01 -12.85
CA THR A 202 -15.28 27.88 -12.50
C THR A 202 -15.44 28.55 -11.13
N ALA A 203 -16.67 28.92 -10.76
CA ALA A 203 -16.98 29.50 -9.45
C ALA A 203 -16.73 28.50 -8.31
N GLU A 204 -17.23 27.26 -8.43
CA GLU A 204 -17.01 26.22 -7.43
C GLU A 204 -15.53 25.83 -7.30
N ILE A 205 -14.80 25.79 -8.41
CA ILE A 205 -13.35 25.52 -8.41
C ILE A 205 -12.61 26.62 -7.64
N ASN A 206 -12.92 27.90 -7.92
CA ASN A 206 -12.30 29.03 -7.21
C ASN A 206 -12.69 29.05 -5.72
N ASP A 207 -13.91 28.66 -5.37
CA ASP A 207 -14.32 28.52 -3.96
C ASP A 207 -13.53 27.42 -3.24
N ILE A 208 -13.20 26.32 -3.90
CA ILE A 208 -12.35 25.27 -3.34
C ILE A 208 -10.89 25.75 -3.27
N HIS A 209 -10.39 26.44 -4.30
CA HIS A 209 -9.03 27.00 -4.30
C HIS A 209 -8.83 27.97 -3.13
N SER A 210 -9.78 28.89 -2.93
CA SER A 210 -9.73 29.86 -1.83
C SER A 210 -9.72 29.16 -0.47
N LYS A 211 -10.53 28.11 -0.29
CA LYS A 211 -10.46 27.26 0.92
C LYS A 211 -9.08 26.62 1.03
N CYS A 212 -8.54 26.05 -0.02
CA CYS A 212 -7.24 25.35 0.00
C CYS A 212 -6.02 26.29 0.05
N ASN A 213 -6.21 27.62 0.13
CA ASN A 213 -5.15 28.64 0.00
C ASN A 213 -4.36 28.52 -1.32
N LEU A 214 -5.02 28.12 -2.40
CA LEU A 214 -4.47 28.07 -3.76
C LEU A 214 -4.87 29.31 -4.56
N GLN A 215 -4.08 29.66 -5.57
CA GLN A 215 -4.38 30.77 -6.47
C GLN A 215 -5.64 30.51 -7.31
N SER A 216 -6.24 31.60 -7.81
CA SER A 216 -7.40 31.50 -8.71
C SER A 216 -7.04 30.81 -10.03
N LEU A 217 -8.06 30.33 -10.75
CA LEU A 217 -7.89 29.70 -12.07
C LEU A 217 -7.07 30.54 -13.06
N GLU A 218 -7.28 31.85 -13.06
CA GLU A 218 -6.63 32.81 -13.98
C GLU A 218 -5.17 33.05 -13.58
N GLU A 219 -4.90 33.23 -12.29
CA GLU A 219 -3.52 33.35 -11.79
C GLU A 219 -2.73 32.06 -12.03
N CYS A 220 -3.36 30.89 -11.90
CA CYS A 220 -2.74 29.60 -12.23
C CYS A 220 -2.32 29.53 -13.71
N THR A 221 -3.08 30.10 -14.65
CA THR A 221 -2.63 30.15 -16.06
C THR A 221 -1.35 30.97 -16.23
N GLN A 222 -1.28 32.14 -15.60
CA GLN A 222 -0.10 33.01 -15.67
C GLN A 222 1.11 32.35 -15.00
N LEU A 223 0.91 31.72 -13.84
CA LEU A 223 1.97 30.98 -13.15
C LEU A 223 2.48 29.79 -13.96
N ALA A 224 1.60 29.09 -14.68
CA ALA A 224 1.99 28.00 -15.56
C ALA A 224 2.85 28.50 -16.74
N GLU A 225 2.49 29.63 -17.35
CA GLU A 225 3.25 30.22 -18.46
C GLU A 225 4.63 30.73 -18.01
N THR A 226 4.71 31.39 -16.86
CA THR A 226 5.99 31.84 -16.28
C THR A 226 6.89 30.65 -15.92
N SER A 227 6.34 29.63 -15.26
CA SER A 227 7.09 28.41 -14.90
C SER A 227 7.57 27.65 -16.14
N HIS A 228 6.81 27.71 -17.23
CA HIS A 228 7.20 27.11 -18.50
C HIS A 228 8.38 27.86 -19.13
N ALA A 229 8.37 29.19 -19.07
CA ALA A 229 9.49 30.02 -19.53
C ALA A 229 10.78 29.80 -18.70
N ASP A 230 10.62 29.52 -17.41
CA ASP A 230 11.72 29.22 -16.49
C ASP A 230 12.25 27.77 -16.63
N GLY A 231 11.60 26.94 -17.44
CA GLY A 231 11.99 25.53 -17.67
C GLY A 231 11.61 24.57 -16.54
N ASN A 232 10.81 25.00 -15.56
CA ASN A 232 10.35 24.14 -14.47
C ASN A 232 9.09 23.37 -14.87
N ILE A 233 9.29 22.17 -15.39
CA ILE A 233 8.22 21.33 -15.96
C ILE A 233 7.24 20.84 -14.90
N PHE A 234 7.71 20.53 -13.69
CA PHE A 234 6.85 20.02 -12.62
C PHE A 234 5.80 21.06 -12.20
N ASP A 235 6.25 22.29 -11.92
CA ASP A 235 5.35 23.37 -11.54
C ASP A 235 4.49 23.84 -12.73
N THR A 236 5.02 23.79 -13.95
CA THR A 236 4.23 24.04 -15.17
C THR A 236 3.03 23.11 -15.27
N VAL A 237 3.24 21.80 -15.12
CA VAL A 237 2.16 20.79 -15.14
C VAL A 237 1.21 21.00 -13.97
N LYS A 238 1.74 21.25 -12.76
CA LYS A 238 0.97 21.53 -11.54
C LYS A 238 -0.02 22.69 -11.75
N TYR A 239 0.44 23.82 -12.27
CA TYR A 239 -0.40 25.00 -12.45
C TYR A 239 -1.35 24.89 -13.64
N TYR A 240 -0.94 24.26 -14.75
CA TYR A 240 -1.86 24.01 -15.87
C TYR A 240 -3.03 23.10 -15.45
N LEU A 241 -2.80 22.08 -14.62
CA LEU A 241 -3.87 21.22 -14.11
C LEU A 241 -4.88 21.96 -13.23
N LEU A 242 -4.45 23.01 -12.53
CA LEU A 242 -5.30 23.89 -11.73
C LEU A 242 -5.94 25.02 -12.55
N SER A 243 -5.64 25.11 -13.84
CA SER A 243 -6.11 26.20 -14.71
C SER A 243 -7.46 25.89 -15.37
N SER A 244 -7.96 26.84 -16.17
CA SER A 244 -9.15 26.64 -17.02
C SER A 244 -8.91 25.62 -18.14
N GLU A 245 -7.66 25.39 -18.54
CA GLU A 245 -7.27 24.55 -19.68
C GLU A 245 -6.25 23.46 -19.28
N PRO A 246 -6.68 22.43 -18.52
CA PRO A 246 -5.80 21.37 -18.05
C PRO A 246 -5.23 20.50 -19.18
N GLU A 247 -5.82 20.54 -20.37
CA GLU A 247 -5.39 19.78 -21.56
C GLU A 247 -3.98 20.20 -22.03
N LYS A 248 -3.57 21.46 -21.80
CA LYS A 248 -2.24 21.98 -22.15
C LYS A 248 -1.11 21.32 -21.36
N ALA A 249 -1.41 20.81 -20.15
CA ALA A 249 -0.42 20.13 -19.32
C ALA A 249 0.07 18.82 -19.95
N LEU A 250 -0.83 18.11 -20.66
CA LEU A 250 -0.57 16.78 -21.20
C LEU A 250 0.63 16.74 -22.17
N PRO A 251 0.65 17.51 -23.28
CA PRO A 251 1.76 17.43 -24.23
C PRO A 251 3.10 17.84 -23.60
N ILE A 252 3.11 18.84 -22.71
CA ILE A 252 4.33 19.31 -22.03
C ILE A 252 4.90 18.22 -21.13
N GLY A 253 4.06 17.64 -20.27
CA GLY A 253 4.48 16.61 -19.33
C GLY A 253 4.85 15.30 -20.04
N ILE A 254 4.11 14.89 -21.08
CA ILE A 254 4.40 13.67 -21.84
C ILE A 254 5.71 13.81 -22.62
N GLN A 255 5.96 14.96 -23.24
CA GLN A 255 7.21 15.21 -23.95
C GLN A 255 8.42 15.08 -23.02
N PHE A 256 8.35 15.68 -21.83
CA PHE A 256 9.37 15.51 -20.80
C PHE A 256 9.62 14.04 -20.45
N VAL A 257 8.55 13.27 -20.22
CA VAL A 257 8.68 11.85 -19.87
C VAL A 257 9.31 11.06 -21.01
N LYS A 258 8.95 11.33 -22.27
CA LYS A 258 9.57 10.69 -23.44
C LYS A 258 11.06 11.00 -23.53
N GLU A 259 11.45 12.25 -23.31
CA GLU A 259 12.86 12.67 -23.30
C GLU A 259 13.65 11.97 -22.19
N GLN A 260 13.07 11.85 -20.99
CA GLN A 260 13.68 11.12 -19.88
C GLN A 260 13.85 9.63 -20.21
N ILE A 261 12.81 8.95 -20.71
CA ILE A 261 12.89 7.52 -21.07
C ILE A 261 13.93 7.26 -22.18
N SER A 262 14.10 8.21 -23.09
CA SER A 262 15.08 8.11 -24.17
C SER A 262 16.54 8.27 -23.70
N THR A 263 16.76 8.79 -22.49
CA THR A 263 18.09 8.95 -21.89
C THR A 263 18.52 7.64 -21.22
N SER A 264 19.80 7.28 -21.18
CA SER A 264 20.21 5.98 -20.60
C SER A 264 20.10 5.88 -19.07
N ASP A 265 20.09 7.01 -18.37
CA ASP A 265 20.31 7.09 -16.92
C ASP A 265 19.05 7.49 -16.12
N TRP A 266 17.86 7.36 -16.73
CA TRP A 266 16.62 7.73 -16.05
C TRP A 266 16.29 6.77 -14.91
N THR A 267 15.53 7.28 -13.93
CA THR A 267 15.08 6.47 -12.78
C THR A 267 13.59 6.69 -12.57
N LEU A 268 12.90 5.70 -12.02
CA LEU A 268 11.45 5.77 -11.86
C LEU A 268 11.01 6.99 -11.01
N ASP A 269 11.85 7.43 -10.07
CA ASP A 269 11.58 8.62 -9.23
C ASP A 269 11.65 9.95 -10.00
N SER A 270 12.32 10.03 -11.16
CA SER A 270 12.35 11.26 -11.96
C SER A 270 11.08 11.46 -12.79
N ILE A 271 10.44 10.36 -13.20
CA ILE A 271 9.28 10.37 -14.08
C ILE A 271 7.96 10.30 -13.29
N CYS A 272 7.92 9.50 -12.22
CA CYS A 272 6.70 9.27 -11.43
C CYS A 272 6.02 10.56 -10.94
N PRO A 273 6.71 11.59 -10.44
CA PRO A 273 6.04 12.80 -9.95
C PRO A 273 5.23 13.53 -11.03
N VAL A 274 5.73 13.59 -12.25
CA VAL A 274 5.06 14.25 -13.38
C VAL A 274 3.91 13.38 -13.90
N LEU A 275 4.12 12.07 -14.09
CA LEU A 275 3.04 11.17 -14.53
C LEU A 275 1.91 11.07 -13.50
N ASP A 276 2.25 11.04 -12.21
CA ASP A 276 1.28 11.02 -11.12
C ASP A 276 0.43 12.29 -11.16
N LEU A 277 1.01 13.49 -11.35
CA LEU A 277 0.25 14.72 -11.56
C LEU A 277 -0.66 14.65 -12.79
N LEU A 278 -0.14 14.23 -13.95
CA LEU A 278 -0.92 14.12 -15.19
C LEU A 278 -2.11 13.17 -15.05
N SER A 279 -2.03 12.19 -14.16
CA SER A 279 -3.15 11.28 -13.88
C SER A 279 -4.35 11.93 -13.18
N TYR A 280 -4.17 13.09 -12.56
CA TYR A 280 -5.26 13.87 -11.92
C TYR A 280 -5.94 14.84 -12.90
N ILE A 281 -5.73 14.71 -14.20
CA ILE A 281 -6.54 15.42 -15.19
C ILE A 281 -8.01 14.99 -15.10
N ARG A 282 -8.92 15.95 -15.25
CA ARG A 282 -10.37 15.69 -15.24
C ARG A 282 -10.75 14.73 -16.36
N THR A 283 -11.45 13.65 -16.01
CA THR A 283 -11.82 12.59 -16.98
C THR A 283 -12.64 13.13 -18.14
N GLU A 284 -13.54 14.09 -17.89
CA GLU A 284 -14.35 14.76 -18.91
C GLU A 284 -13.52 15.46 -20.00
N ARG A 285 -12.33 15.98 -19.64
CA ARG A 285 -11.41 16.64 -20.56
C ARG A 285 -10.52 15.64 -21.28
N LEU A 286 -10.05 14.61 -20.57
CA LEU A 286 -9.21 13.57 -21.14
C LEU A 286 -9.94 12.72 -22.20
N VAL A 287 -11.25 12.53 -22.06
CA VAL A 287 -12.08 11.72 -22.99
C VAL A 287 -12.43 12.50 -24.27
N LEU A 288 -12.18 13.81 -24.34
CA LEU A 288 -12.42 14.60 -25.55
C LEU A 288 -11.63 14.05 -26.74
N HIS A 289 -12.26 14.03 -27.92
CA HIS A 289 -11.66 13.51 -29.16
C HIS A 289 -10.33 14.19 -29.52
N LYS A 290 -10.20 15.49 -29.23
CA LYS A 290 -8.99 16.28 -29.47
C LYS A 290 -7.77 15.78 -28.70
N CYS A 291 -7.98 15.14 -27.55
CA CYS A 291 -6.93 14.61 -26.69
C CYS A 291 -6.67 13.12 -26.92
N SER A 292 -7.26 12.49 -27.93
CA SER A 292 -7.21 11.04 -28.12
C SER A 292 -5.80 10.47 -28.26
N GLU A 293 -4.94 11.09 -29.06
CA GLU A 293 -3.53 10.69 -29.23
C GLU A 293 -2.75 10.84 -27.92
N VAL A 294 -2.85 12.01 -27.31
CA VAL A 294 -2.15 12.36 -26.08
C VAL A 294 -2.62 11.50 -24.88
N ARG A 295 -3.91 11.16 -24.84
CA ARG A 295 -4.48 10.19 -23.90
C ARG A 295 -3.87 8.80 -24.11
N ASN A 296 -3.72 8.36 -25.35
CA ASN A 296 -3.14 7.05 -25.63
C ASN A 296 -1.67 6.98 -25.18
N GLU A 297 -0.91 8.06 -25.40
CA GLU A 297 0.46 8.20 -24.89
C GLU A 297 0.52 8.12 -23.37
N LEU A 298 -0.34 8.88 -22.69
CA LEU A 298 -0.43 8.86 -21.23
C LEU A 298 -0.74 7.45 -20.69
N LEU A 299 -1.69 6.75 -21.30
CA LEU A 299 -2.09 5.41 -20.89
C LEU A 299 -0.96 4.38 -21.03
N ILE A 300 -0.17 4.48 -22.09
CA ILE A 300 1.00 3.61 -22.33
C ILE A 300 2.09 3.92 -21.29
N LEU A 301 2.41 5.20 -21.08
CA LEU A 301 3.43 5.62 -20.12
C LEU A 301 3.06 5.25 -18.68
N CYS A 302 1.79 5.45 -18.28
CA CYS A 302 1.29 5.02 -16.98
C CYS A 302 1.22 3.49 -16.84
N GLY A 303 0.93 2.75 -17.92
CA GLY A 303 0.96 1.30 -17.93
C GLY A 303 2.37 0.76 -17.67
N TYR A 304 3.37 1.28 -18.39
CA TYR A 304 4.76 0.88 -18.25
C TYR A 304 5.34 1.26 -16.87
N THR A 305 5.18 2.51 -16.46
CA THR A 305 5.65 2.96 -15.14
C THR A 305 4.90 2.27 -14.00
N GLY A 306 3.62 1.96 -14.19
CA GLY A 306 2.85 1.13 -13.27
C GLY A 306 3.41 -0.29 -13.15
N ALA A 307 3.89 -0.91 -14.24
CA ALA A 307 4.54 -2.22 -14.20
C ALA A 307 5.83 -2.17 -13.37
N LEU A 308 6.65 -1.15 -13.57
CA LEU A 308 7.88 -0.94 -12.81
C LEU A 308 7.61 -0.67 -11.31
N LEU A 309 6.59 0.13 -11.00
CA LEU A 309 6.13 0.35 -9.62
C LEU A 309 5.60 -0.94 -8.99
N ALA A 310 4.88 -1.77 -9.76
CA ALA A 310 4.41 -3.07 -9.30
C ALA A 310 5.56 -4.03 -8.97
N ILE A 311 6.64 -4.02 -9.78
CA ILE A 311 7.87 -4.77 -9.47
C ILE A 311 8.49 -4.24 -8.18
N ARG A 312 8.63 -2.91 -8.05
CA ARG A 312 9.19 -2.25 -6.85
C ARG A 312 8.44 -2.64 -5.58
N ARG A 313 7.11 -2.75 -5.66
CA ARG A 313 6.22 -3.09 -4.53
C ARG A 313 5.94 -4.59 -4.40
N HIS A 314 6.56 -5.44 -5.22
CA HIS A 314 6.35 -6.88 -5.23
C HIS A 314 4.90 -7.33 -5.47
N TYR A 315 4.15 -6.60 -6.29
CA TYR A 315 2.79 -6.98 -6.74
C TYR A 315 2.85 -7.98 -7.89
N ALA A 316 3.37 -9.18 -7.63
CA ALA A 316 3.70 -10.15 -8.67
C ALA A 316 2.52 -10.59 -9.56
N SER A 317 1.29 -10.58 -9.04
CA SER A 317 0.09 -10.99 -9.81
C SER A 317 -0.23 -10.05 -10.97
N ILE A 318 -0.01 -8.74 -10.79
CA ILE A 318 -0.40 -7.71 -11.77
C ILE A 318 0.74 -7.33 -12.73
N VAL A 319 2.00 -7.64 -12.41
CA VAL A 319 3.15 -7.28 -13.26
C VAL A 319 2.98 -7.80 -14.71
N PRO A 320 2.67 -9.09 -14.94
CA PRO A 320 2.44 -9.59 -16.30
C PRO A 320 1.29 -8.88 -17.00
N ALA A 321 0.20 -8.61 -16.27
CA ALA A 321 -0.98 -7.97 -16.82
C ALA A 321 -0.72 -6.51 -17.23
N LEU A 322 0.14 -5.78 -16.51
CA LEU A 322 0.53 -4.40 -16.85
C LEU A 322 1.44 -4.34 -18.10
N TYR A 323 2.38 -5.28 -18.24
CA TYR A 323 3.18 -5.42 -19.45
C TYR A 323 2.32 -5.79 -20.66
N GLU A 324 1.37 -6.71 -20.49
CA GLU A 324 0.43 -7.10 -21.54
C GLU A 324 -0.49 -5.94 -21.92
N TYR A 325 -1.07 -5.24 -20.93
CA TYR A 325 -1.87 -4.03 -21.13
C TYR A 325 -1.12 -3.00 -21.98
N THR A 326 0.12 -2.67 -21.60
CA THR A 326 0.97 -1.72 -22.31
C THR A 326 1.25 -2.18 -23.75
N SER A 327 1.54 -3.47 -23.93
CA SER A 327 1.80 -4.07 -25.25
C SER A 327 0.56 -4.08 -26.15
N GLN A 328 -0.63 -4.35 -25.60
CA GLN A 328 -1.89 -4.32 -26.33
C GLN A 328 -2.24 -2.90 -26.78
N LEU A 329 -1.96 -1.89 -25.94
CA LEU A 329 -2.14 -0.48 -26.30
C LEU A 329 -1.20 -0.05 -27.42
N LEU A 330 0.08 -0.44 -27.37
CA LEU A 330 1.07 -0.16 -28.42
C LEU A 330 0.70 -0.84 -29.76
N LYS A 331 0.09 -2.03 -29.74
CA LYS A 331 -0.35 -2.74 -30.96
C LYS A 331 -1.58 -2.12 -31.61
N ARG A 332 -2.54 -1.64 -30.80
CA ARG A 332 -3.85 -1.20 -31.29
C ARG A 332 -3.89 0.28 -31.68
N ARG A 333 -2.89 1.07 -31.29
CA ARG A 333 -2.90 2.53 -31.42
C ARG A 333 -1.61 2.99 -32.07
N GLU A 334 -1.71 3.88 -33.04
CA GLU A 334 -0.55 4.56 -33.61
C GLU A 334 -0.11 5.67 -32.66
N VAL A 335 1.04 5.48 -32.00
CA VAL A 335 1.50 6.37 -30.94
C VAL A 335 3.03 6.53 -30.98
N CYS A 336 3.52 7.76 -30.78
CA CYS A 336 4.95 8.07 -30.78
C CYS A 336 5.53 8.00 -29.35
N VAL A 337 5.79 6.81 -28.84
CA VAL A 337 6.41 6.59 -27.51
C VAL A 337 7.76 5.87 -27.68
N PRO A 338 8.81 6.22 -26.93
CA PRO A 338 10.12 5.55 -26.99
C PRO A 338 10.11 4.17 -26.30
N LEU A 339 9.12 3.33 -26.63
CA LEU A 339 8.95 1.99 -26.07
C LEU A 339 8.65 1.01 -27.21
N GLN A 340 9.36 -0.12 -27.22
CA GLN A 340 9.18 -1.19 -28.21
C GLN A 340 8.55 -2.42 -27.54
N ILE A 341 7.66 -3.10 -28.28
CA ILE A 341 7.00 -4.32 -27.80
C ILE A 341 8.04 -5.42 -27.51
N GLU A 342 9.10 -5.51 -28.33
CA GLU A 342 10.17 -6.49 -28.11
C GLU A 342 10.90 -6.23 -26.79
N GLN A 343 11.22 -4.96 -26.48
CA GLN A 343 11.85 -4.59 -25.21
C GLN A 343 10.97 -4.97 -24.02
N LEU A 344 9.67 -4.66 -24.07
CA LEU A 344 8.72 -5.03 -23.02
C LEU A 344 8.65 -6.54 -22.79
N SER A 345 8.69 -7.34 -23.86
CA SER A 345 8.71 -8.80 -23.76
C SER A 345 10.00 -9.34 -23.13
N LEU A 346 11.15 -8.79 -23.50
CA LEU A 346 12.45 -9.17 -22.94
C LEU A 346 12.55 -8.84 -21.44
N GLU A 347 12.05 -7.68 -21.03
CA GLU A 347 12.01 -7.28 -19.61
C GLU A 347 11.09 -8.21 -18.80
N LEU A 348 9.90 -8.52 -19.33
CA LEU A 348 8.96 -9.41 -18.67
C LEU A 348 9.53 -10.83 -18.51
N ASP A 349 10.16 -11.37 -19.55
CA ASP A 349 10.76 -12.70 -19.52
C ASP A 349 11.97 -12.76 -18.57
N ALA A 350 12.80 -11.71 -18.55
CA ALA A 350 13.88 -11.57 -17.59
C ALA A 350 13.37 -11.51 -16.15
N TRP A 351 12.32 -10.73 -15.89
CA TRP A 351 11.69 -10.64 -14.58
C TRP A 351 11.13 -11.99 -14.13
N ARG A 352 10.39 -12.71 -14.99
CA ARG A 352 9.86 -14.05 -14.69
C ARG A 352 10.97 -15.04 -14.38
N ALA A 353 12.04 -15.08 -15.18
CA ALA A 353 13.15 -16.01 -14.99
C ALA A 353 13.88 -15.77 -13.65
N CYS A 354 14.07 -14.51 -13.25
CA CYS A 354 14.75 -14.15 -12.02
C CYS A 354 13.88 -14.31 -10.75
N THR A 355 12.57 -14.03 -10.84
CA THR A 355 11.66 -14.16 -9.68
C THR A 355 11.19 -15.59 -9.43
N CYS A 356 10.99 -16.40 -10.47
CA CYS A 356 10.65 -17.82 -10.32
C CYS A 356 11.75 -18.63 -9.61
N SER A 357 13.02 -18.21 -9.71
CA SER A 357 14.15 -18.81 -8.96
C SER A 357 14.04 -18.63 -7.45
N SER A 358 13.31 -17.63 -6.96
CA SER A 358 13.29 -17.25 -5.54
C SER A 358 12.10 -17.83 -4.77
N ASN A 359 11.06 -18.31 -5.46
CA ASN A 359 9.73 -18.52 -4.87
C ASN A 359 9.20 -19.97 -4.83
N LYS A 360 9.98 -21.00 -5.18
CA LYS A 360 9.50 -22.39 -5.03
C LYS A 360 10.52 -23.34 -4.38
N SER A 361 10.26 -23.65 -3.11
CA SER A 361 10.21 -25.02 -2.63
C SER A 361 8.94 -25.68 -3.20
N ASN A 362 9.08 -26.87 -3.82
CA ASN A 362 8.02 -27.78 -4.25
C ASN A 362 7.10 -27.31 -5.41
N GLU A 363 7.47 -27.61 -6.68
CA GLU A 363 6.59 -28.21 -7.70
C GLU A 363 7.31 -28.48 -9.04
N ASP A 364 6.94 -29.58 -9.69
CA ASP A 364 7.55 -30.29 -10.82
C ASP A 364 7.50 -29.58 -12.20
N ILE A 365 8.13 -28.41 -12.34
CA ILE A 365 8.42 -27.82 -13.67
C ILE A 365 9.94 -27.88 -13.90
N PRO A 366 10.43 -28.34 -15.08
CA PRO A 366 11.87 -28.35 -15.37
C PRO A 366 12.42 -26.92 -15.32
N TYR A 367 13.15 -26.64 -14.25
CA TYR A 367 13.74 -25.34 -14.00
C TYR A 367 14.93 -25.12 -14.94
N THR A 368 14.77 -24.22 -15.90
CA THR A 368 15.89 -23.67 -16.66
C THR A 368 16.44 -22.45 -15.93
N PRO A 369 17.71 -22.44 -15.49
CA PRO A 369 18.30 -21.28 -14.83
C PRO A 369 18.29 -20.06 -15.76
N PRO A 370 18.18 -18.84 -15.21
CA PRO A 370 18.14 -17.62 -16.01
C PRO A 370 19.44 -17.46 -16.78
N SER A 371 19.34 -17.08 -18.05
CA SER A 371 20.50 -16.82 -18.90
C SER A 371 21.26 -15.56 -18.44
N GLU A 372 22.55 -15.47 -18.77
CA GLU A 372 23.35 -14.27 -18.44
C GLU A 372 22.78 -12.99 -19.09
N SER A 373 22.14 -13.10 -20.26
CA SER A 373 21.44 -11.98 -20.89
C SER A 373 20.22 -11.53 -20.08
N GLN A 374 19.42 -12.47 -19.57
CA GLN A 374 18.25 -12.17 -18.72
C GLN A 374 18.68 -11.52 -17.39
N LYS A 375 19.74 -12.02 -16.76
CA LYS A 375 20.28 -11.42 -15.53
C LYS A 375 20.74 -9.98 -15.74
N LYS A 376 21.38 -9.69 -16.88
CA LYS A 376 21.82 -8.34 -17.23
C LYS A 376 20.63 -7.39 -17.41
N VAL A 377 19.60 -7.82 -18.14
CA VAL A 377 18.36 -7.03 -18.32
C VAL A 377 17.68 -6.77 -16.98
N TYR A 378 17.54 -7.80 -16.14
CA TYR A 378 16.96 -7.68 -14.81
C TYR A 378 17.76 -6.72 -13.91
N SER A 379 19.09 -6.76 -13.97
CA SER A 379 19.94 -5.84 -13.19
C SER A 379 19.79 -4.39 -13.61
N ASN A 380 19.62 -4.12 -14.92
CA ASN A 380 19.33 -2.78 -15.43
C ASN A 380 17.96 -2.28 -14.96
N LEU A 381 16.95 -3.15 -15.04
CA LEU A 381 15.61 -2.86 -14.55
C LEU A 381 15.61 -2.51 -13.05
N LEU A 382 16.37 -3.22 -12.23
CA LEU A 382 16.51 -2.88 -10.80
C LEU A 382 17.22 -1.53 -10.56
N GLN A 383 18.22 -1.17 -11.39
CA GLN A 383 18.88 0.13 -11.30
C GLN A 383 17.92 1.29 -11.60
N GLN A 384 17.04 1.12 -12.59
CA GLN A 384 16.00 2.11 -12.92
C GLN A 384 14.92 2.20 -11.84
N ILE A 385 14.54 1.06 -11.27
CA ILE A 385 13.48 0.98 -10.26
C ILE A 385 13.94 1.55 -8.93
N LYS A 386 15.18 1.37 -8.46
CA LYS A 386 15.60 1.75 -7.08
C LYS A 386 14.74 1.09 -5.96
N GLU A 387 15.18 1.20 -4.72
CA GLU A 387 14.43 0.64 -3.58
C GLU A 387 13.19 1.48 -3.22
N GLU A 388 12.11 0.82 -2.78
CA GLU A 388 10.92 1.54 -2.29
C GLU A 388 11.26 2.27 -0.99
N PRO A 389 11.06 3.60 -0.91
CA PRO A 389 11.39 4.38 0.29
C PRO A 389 10.53 4.01 1.50
N LEU A 390 9.34 3.44 1.25
CA LEU A 390 8.38 3.02 2.25
C LEU A 390 8.26 1.49 2.22
N LYS A 391 9.00 0.82 3.11
CA LYS A 391 8.94 -0.65 3.28
C LYS A 391 7.50 -1.17 3.47
N GLY A 392 6.62 -0.35 4.03
CA GLY A 392 5.22 -0.71 4.26
C GLY A 392 4.31 -0.78 3.02
N LEU A 393 4.83 -0.55 1.82
CA LEU A 393 4.08 -0.70 0.57
C LEU A 393 4.44 -1.98 -0.20
N ILE A 394 5.31 -2.82 0.37
CA ILE A 394 5.86 -4.03 -0.27
C ILE A 394 4.99 -5.26 0.04
N GLY A 395 4.67 -6.05 -0.99
CA GLY A 395 3.96 -7.34 -0.92
C GLY A 395 2.49 -7.25 -1.36
N PRO A 396 1.82 -8.39 -1.64
CA PRO A 396 0.44 -8.38 -2.13
C PRO A 396 -0.55 -7.76 -1.14
N ASP A 397 -1.59 -7.11 -1.63
CA ASP A 397 -2.70 -6.64 -0.80
C ASP A 397 -3.76 -7.73 -0.64
N TYR A 398 -4.28 -7.90 0.56
CA TYR A 398 -5.37 -8.85 0.85
C TYR A 398 -6.55 -8.15 1.49
N VAL A 399 -7.73 -8.33 0.89
CA VAL A 399 -9.00 -7.93 1.48
C VAL A 399 -9.58 -9.06 2.31
N THR A 400 -10.36 -8.72 3.33
CA THR A 400 -11.16 -9.70 4.07
C THR A 400 -11.97 -10.57 3.10
N GLY A 401 -11.96 -11.88 3.35
CA GLY A 401 -12.71 -12.83 2.54
C GLY A 401 -12.04 -13.22 1.21
N SER A 402 -10.81 -12.74 0.94
CA SER A 402 -10.02 -13.14 -0.24
C SER A 402 -9.79 -14.66 -0.37
N ASN A 403 -9.77 -15.36 0.76
CA ASN A 403 -9.58 -16.81 0.81
C ASN A 403 -10.92 -17.58 0.85
N LEU A 404 -12.06 -16.89 0.74
CA LEU A 404 -13.35 -17.55 0.69
C LEU A 404 -13.53 -18.27 -0.65
N PRO A 405 -14.08 -19.50 -0.63
CA PRO A 405 -14.38 -20.22 -1.86
C PRO A 405 -15.37 -19.42 -2.72
N SER A 406 -15.21 -19.48 -4.03
CA SER A 406 -16.20 -18.93 -4.94
C SER A 406 -17.45 -19.81 -4.95
N HIS A 407 -18.61 -19.21 -4.64
CA HIS A 407 -19.92 -19.84 -4.81
C HIS A 407 -20.49 -19.54 -6.20
N SER A 408 -21.23 -20.50 -6.76
CA SER A 408 -22.12 -20.51 -7.95
C SER A 408 -21.71 -19.74 -9.21
N ASP A 409 -21.40 -18.45 -9.11
CA ASP A 409 -21.02 -17.57 -10.22
C ASP A 409 -19.49 -17.48 -10.31
N VAL A 410 -18.90 -18.43 -11.03
CA VAL A 410 -17.45 -18.49 -11.25
C VAL A 410 -17.05 -17.39 -12.23
N HIS A 411 -16.52 -16.30 -11.69
CA HIS A 411 -15.91 -15.24 -12.48
C HIS A 411 -14.43 -15.56 -12.76
N VAL A 412 -13.98 -15.24 -13.96
CA VAL A 412 -12.57 -15.39 -14.37
C VAL A 412 -11.96 -14.00 -14.43
N SER A 413 -10.80 -13.83 -13.78
CA SER A 413 -10.07 -12.56 -13.79
C SER A 413 -9.57 -12.26 -15.21
N CYS A 414 -9.88 -11.07 -15.72
CA CYS A 414 -9.37 -10.64 -17.03
C CYS A 414 -7.85 -10.36 -17.03
N LEU A 415 -7.22 -10.23 -15.85
CA LEU A 415 -5.77 -9.99 -15.72
C LEU A 415 -4.97 -11.30 -15.69
N THR A 416 -5.44 -12.29 -14.93
CA THR A 416 -4.69 -13.53 -14.69
C THR A 416 -5.24 -14.73 -15.46
N GLY A 417 -6.48 -14.64 -15.98
CA GLY A 417 -7.17 -15.77 -16.59
C GLY A 417 -7.58 -16.87 -15.60
N LEU A 418 -7.36 -16.65 -14.29
CA LEU A 418 -7.69 -17.58 -13.23
C LEU A 418 -9.08 -17.31 -12.66
N ARG A 419 -9.67 -18.33 -12.03
CA ARG A 419 -10.93 -18.19 -11.29
C ARG A 419 -10.72 -17.26 -10.10
N ILE A 420 -11.59 -16.28 -9.94
CA ILE A 420 -11.54 -15.35 -8.81
C ILE A 420 -12.00 -16.10 -7.54
N GLN A 421 -11.22 -15.96 -6.47
CA GLN A 421 -11.56 -16.38 -5.12
C GLN A 421 -11.82 -15.12 -4.28
N GLY A 422 -12.81 -15.18 -3.39
CA GLY A 422 -13.24 -14.03 -2.61
C GLY A 422 -13.94 -12.92 -3.42
N PRO A 423 -13.83 -11.65 -2.98
CA PRO A 423 -14.58 -10.54 -3.54
C PRO A 423 -14.18 -10.19 -4.98
N VAL A 424 -15.20 -9.99 -5.82
CA VAL A 424 -15.08 -9.66 -7.25
C VAL A 424 -15.27 -8.16 -7.46
N PHE A 425 -14.42 -7.55 -8.29
CA PHE A 425 -14.58 -6.17 -8.76
C PHE A 425 -14.91 -6.15 -10.26
N PHE A 426 -16.03 -5.55 -10.62
CA PHE A 426 -16.44 -5.38 -12.02
C PHE A 426 -15.89 -4.09 -12.60
N LEU A 427 -15.35 -4.16 -13.81
CA LEU A 427 -14.86 -3.01 -14.55
C LEU A 427 -16.01 -2.21 -15.17
N GLU A 428 -15.70 -1.06 -15.75
CA GLU A 428 -16.70 -0.10 -16.27
C GLU A 428 -17.58 -0.65 -17.41
N ASP A 429 -17.17 -1.75 -18.04
CA ASP A 429 -17.94 -2.44 -19.09
C ASP A 429 -19.05 -3.34 -18.52
N GLY A 430 -19.08 -3.54 -17.20
CA GLY A 430 -20.02 -4.42 -16.50
C GLY A 430 -19.89 -5.90 -16.85
N LYS A 431 -18.82 -6.30 -17.56
CA LYS A 431 -18.61 -7.67 -18.05
C LYS A 431 -17.28 -8.23 -17.59
N SER A 432 -16.23 -7.43 -17.68
CA SER A 432 -14.90 -7.82 -17.29
C SER A 432 -14.77 -7.69 -15.77
N ALA A 433 -14.22 -8.72 -15.15
CA ALA A 433 -14.09 -8.82 -13.71
C ALA A 433 -12.64 -9.10 -13.33
N ILE A 434 -12.22 -8.58 -12.18
CA ILE A 434 -10.91 -8.83 -11.56
C ILE A 434 -11.11 -9.13 -10.07
N SER A 435 -10.14 -9.79 -9.45
CA SER A 435 -10.18 -9.93 -7.99
C SER A 435 -10.05 -8.56 -7.33
N LEU A 436 -10.72 -8.34 -6.20
CA LEU A 436 -10.60 -7.04 -5.51
C LEU A 436 -9.15 -6.76 -5.06
N ASN A 437 -8.39 -7.80 -4.71
CA ASN A 437 -6.96 -7.67 -4.40
C ASN A 437 -6.17 -7.12 -5.59
N ASP A 438 -6.34 -7.71 -6.77
CA ASP A 438 -5.67 -7.24 -7.99
C ASP A 438 -6.13 -5.83 -8.36
N ALA A 439 -7.41 -5.51 -8.14
CA ALA A 439 -7.95 -4.17 -8.36
C ALA A 439 -7.25 -3.13 -7.46
N LEU A 440 -7.12 -3.42 -6.16
CA LEU A 440 -6.45 -2.55 -5.19
C LEU A 440 -4.96 -2.36 -5.52
N MET A 441 -4.25 -3.44 -5.81
CA MET A 441 -2.84 -3.40 -6.20
C MET A 441 -2.67 -2.60 -7.50
N TRP A 442 -3.54 -2.83 -8.50
CA TRP A 442 -3.55 -2.08 -9.75
C TRP A 442 -3.75 -0.59 -9.50
N ALA A 443 -4.80 -0.20 -8.78
CA ALA A 443 -5.13 1.20 -8.50
C ALA A 443 -4.08 1.95 -7.66
N LYS A 444 -3.12 1.24 -7.04
CA LYS A 444 -1.97 1.83 -6.33
C LYS A 444 -0.78 2.15 -7.25
N VAL A 445 -0.68 1.48 -8.41
CA VAL A 445 0.46 1.62 -9.33
C VAL A 445 0.07 2.22 -10.67
N ASN A 446 -1.16 2.00 -11.13
CA ASN A 446 -1.71 2.53 -12.36
C ASN A 446 -3.09 3.14 -12.08
N PRO A 447 -3.27 4.45 -12.31
CA PRO A 447 -4.55 5.11 -12.05
C PRO A 447 -5.64 4.67 -13.03
N PHE A 448 -5.30 4.26 -14.24
CA PHE A 448 -6.30 4.01 -15.30
C PHE A 448 -6.80 2.56 -15.32
N SER A 449 -8.03 2.38 -15.81
CA SER A 449 -8.65 1.07 -15.98
C SER A 449 -7.85 0.16 -16.93
N PRO A 450 -7.75 -1.15 -16.64
CA PRO A 450 -7.11 -2.12 -17.53
C PRO A 450 -7.79 -2.25 -18.90
N LEU A 451 -9.00 -1.71 -19.09
CA LEU A 451 -9.66 -1.66 -20.40
C LEU A 451 -9.06 -0.58 -21.33
N GLY A 452 -8.22 0.31 -20.81
CA GLY A 452 -7.56 1.35 -21.62
C GLY A 452 -8.51 2.45 -22.12
N THR A 453 -9.65 2.63 -21.45
CA THR A 453 -10.69 3.62 -21.78
C THR A 453 -10.29 5.06 -21.44
N GLY A 454 -9.29 5.24 -20.55
CA GLY A 454 -8.95 6.54 -19.96
C GLY A 454 -9.75 6.85 -18.69
N ILE A 455 -10.63 5.94 -18.26
CA ILE A 455 -11.35 6.05 -16.99
C ILE A 455 -10.43 5.59 -15.87
N ARG A 456 -10.51 6.25 -14.71
CA ARG A 456 -9.73 5.90 -13.52
C ARG A 456 -10.35 4.67 -12.83
N LEU A 457 -9.53 3.70 -12.44
CA LEU A 457 -9.98 2.55 -11.66
C LEU A 457 -10.12 2.95 -10.19
N ASN A 458 -11.30 2.76 -9.59
CA ASN A 458 -11.53 3.00 -8.16
C ASN A 458 -12.19 1.78 -7.47
N PRO A 459 -11.39 0.90 -6.86
CA PRO A 459 -11.86 -0.30 -6.16
C PRO A 459 -12.10 -0.12 -4.65
N PHE A 460 -12.25 1.13 -4.17
CA PHE A 460 -12.30 1.47 -2.75
C PHE A 460 -13.69 1.85 -2.24
#